data_AF-A0A5Y2HVB0-F1
#
_entry.id   AF-A0A5Y2HVB0-F1
#
_cell.length_a   1.000
_cell.length_b   1.000
_cell.length_c   1.000
_cell.angle_alpha   90.00
_cell.angle_beta   90.00
_cell.angle_gamma   90.00
#
_symmetry.space_group_name_H-M   'P 1'
#
loop_
_entity.id
_entity.type
_entity.pdbx_description
1 polymer ?
#
loop_
_entity_poly.entity_id
_entity_poly.type
_entity_poly.pdbx_seq_one_letter_code
_entity_poly.pdbx_strand_id
1 'polypeptide(L)' 'DEEQPLPPGINASGEVVDMAAYERWRQEQEVNTQQQMQRREEVNINVHRGHGKDEPEPGDDF' A
#
# COMPACT_ATOMS: atom_id res chain seq x y z
N ASP A 1 -2.82 25.64 2.87
CA ASP A 1 -2.65 25.14 1.51
C ASP A 1 -1.40 24.30 1.41
N GLU A 2 -1.55 22.99 1.33
CA GLU A 2 -0.47 22.13 0.85
C GLU A 2 -0.63 22.07 -0.67
N GLU A 3 -0.02 23.02 -1.38
CA GLU A 3 0.14 22.94 -2.83
C GLU A 3 0.93 21.67 -3.13
N GLN A 4 0.24 20.60 -3.51
CA GLN A 4 0.92 19.36 -3.90
C GLN A 4 1.85 19.69 -5.06
N PRO A 5 3.13 19.26 -5.00
CA PRO A 5 4.09 19.59 -6.03
C PRO A 5 3.59 19.09 -7.38
N LEU A 6 3.63 19.97 -8.38
CA LEU A 6 3.21 19.61 -9.73
C LEU A 6 4.07 18.45 -10.27
N PRO A 7 3.45 17.49 -10.98
CA PRO A 7 4.20 16.44 -11.64
C PRO A 7 5.25 17.03 -12.60
N PRO A 8 6.43 16.40 -12.72
CA PRO A 8 7.42 16.81 -13.70
C PRO A 8 6.82 16.75 -15.10
N GLY A 9 7.16 17.75 -15.91
CA GLY A 9 6.58 17.92 -17.24
C GLY A 9 5.20 18.57 -17.26
N ILE A 10 4.63 18.98 -16.12
CA ILE A 10 3.43 19.81 -16.03
C ILE A 10 3.77 21.26 -15.66
N ASN A 11 3.20 22.23 -16.37
CA ASN A 11 3.36 23.65 -16.06
C ASN A 11 2.39 24.14 -14.97
N ALA A 12 2.55 25.36 -14.49
CA ALA A 12 1.68 25.97 -13.47
C ALA A 12 0.19 26.09 -13.90
N SER A 13 -0.09 25.96 -15.20
CA SER A 13 -1.44 25.97 -15.76
C SER A 13 -2.07 24.56 -15.81
N GLY A 14 -1.32 23.51 -15.45
CA GLY A 14 -1.79 22.12 -15.48
C GLY A 14 -1.60 21.42 -16.83
N GLU A 15 -0.87 22.03 -17.77
CA GLU A 15 -0.63 21.46 -19.09
C GLU A 15 0.67 20.65 -19.11
N VAL A 16 0.64 19.51 -19.81
CA VAL A 16 1.83 18.68 -20.02
C VAL A 16 2.69 19.34 -21.10
N VAL A 17 3.79 19.96 -20.67
CA VAL A 17 4.79 20.58 -21.53
C VAL A 17 5.94 19.63 -21.89
N ASP A 18 6.12 18.57 -21.11
CA ASP A 18 7.06 17.49 -21.39
C ASP A 18 6.39 16.13 -21.12
N MET A 19 5.95 15.49 -22.21
CA MET A 19 5.26 14.20 -22.15
C MET A 19 6.17 13.08 -21.63
N ALA A 20 7.47 13.11 -21.96
CA ALA A 20 8.41 12.09 -21.54
C ALA A 20 8.69 12.19 -20.03
N ALA A 21 8.81 13.41 -19.50
CA ALA A 21 8.95 13.64 -18.06
C ALA A 21 7.69 13.20 -17.29
N TYR A 22 6.50 13.54 -17.81
CA TYR A 22 5.23 13.19 -17.19
C TYR A 22 4.99 11.66 -17.18
N GLU A 23 5.31 10.97 -18.27
CA GLU A 23 5.11 9.53 -18.38
C GLU A 23 6.01 8.73 -17.45
N ARG A 24 7.26 9.17 -17.26
CA ARG A 24 8.20 8.54 -16.30
C ARG A 24 7.70 8.68 -14.87
N TRP A 25 7.26 9.88 -14.48
CA TRP A 25 6.67 10.10 -13.16
C TRP A 25 5.42 9.26 -12.94
N ARG A 26 4.54 9.16 -13.95
CA ARG A 26 3.34 8.34 -13.86
C ARG A 26 3.69 6.86 -13.61
N GLN A 27 4.67 6.33 -14.34
CA GLN A 27 5.13 4.95 -14.16
C GLN A 27 5.70 4.71 -12.76
N GLU A 28 6.50 5.64 -12.24
CA GLU A 28 7.04 5.56 -10.87
C GLU A 28 5.94 5.58 -9.81
N GLN A 29 4.92 6.44 -9.97
CA GLN A 29 3.76 6.51 -9.08
C GLN A 29 2.91 5.24 -9.12
N GLU A 30 2.69 4.67 -10.31
CA GLU A 30 1.91 3.44 -10.47
C GLU A 30 2.60 2.24 -9.80
N VAL A 31 3.92 2.11 -9.99
CA VAL A 31 4.74 1.09 -9.31
C VAL A 31 4.77 1.29 -7.80
N ASN A 32 4.83 2.54 -7.32
CA ASN A 32 4.80 2.82 -5.88
C ASN A 32 3.42 2.49 -5.27
N THR A 33 2.34 2.86 -5.95
CA THR A 33 0.97 2.63 -5.48
C THR A 33 0.62 1.16 -5.42
N GLN A 34 1.00 0.37 -6.44
CA GLN A 34 0.78 -1.08 -6.44
C GLN A 34 1.58 -1.78 -5.33
N GLN A 35 2.83 -1.37 -5.08
CA GLN A 35 3.62 -1.91 -3.97
C GLN A 35 3.04 -1.52 -2.60
N GLN A 36 2.53 -0.29 -2.45
CA GLN A 36 1.85 0.11 -1.21
C GLN A 36 0.55 -0.67 -0.98
N MET A 37 -0.23 -0.95 -2.03
CA MET A 37 -1.42 -1.80 -1.93
C MET A 37 -1.06 -3.22 -1.47
N GLN A 38 -0.01 -3.82 -2.05
CA GLN A 38 0.42 -5.17 -1.67
C GLN A 38 0.97 -5.23 -0.24
N ARG A 39 1.80 -4.26 0.17
CA ARG A 39 2.41 -4.27 1.52
C ARG A 39 1.40 -4.01 2.64
N ARG A 40 0.24 -3.43 2.37
CA ARG A 40 -0.78 -3.14 3.40
C ARG A 40 -1.58 -4.38 3.83
N GLU A 41 -1.57 -5.46 3.04
CA GLU A 41 -2.26 -6.72 3.39
C GLU A 41 -1.30 -7.83 3.88
N GLU A 42 0.01 -7.72 3.62
CA GLU A 42 1.00 -8.69 4.14
C GLU A 42 1.27 -8.51 5.65
N VAL A 43 0.31 -8.87 6.49
CA VAL A 43 0.55 -9.14 7.90
C VAL A 43 1.26 -10.49 8.00
N ASN A 44 2.51 -10.49 8.48
CA ASN A 44 3.25 -11.71 8.77
C ASN A 44 2.54 -12.50 9.89
N ILE A 45 1.61 -13.37 9.52
CA ILE A 45 0.96 -14.33 10.41
C ILE A 45 1.90 -15.49 10.77
N ASN A 46 3.12 -15.19 11.21
CA ASN A 46 3.88 -16.14 12.02
C ASN A 46 3.38 -16.11 13.47
N VAL A 47 2.06 -16.17 13.67
CA VAL A 47 1.48 -16.58 14.96
C VAL A 47 1.84 -18.06 15.09
N HIS A 48 2.73 -18.36 16.04
CA HIS A 48 2.98 -19.73 16.44
C HIS A 48 1.69 -20.27 17.07
N ARG A 49 0.83 -20.87 16.25
CA ARG A 49 -0.16 -21.85 16.72
C ARG A 49 0.66 -23.03 17.24
N GLY A 50 1.13 -22.91 18.47
CA GLY A 50 1.65 -24.00 19.25
C GLY A 50 0.53 -24.99 19.45
N HIS A 51 0.39 -25.90 18.51
CA HIS A 51 -0.44 -27.09 18.62
C HIS A 51 0.28 -28.07 19.58
N GLY A 52 0.35 -27.72 20.86
CA GLY A 52 0.25 -28.71 21.94
C GLY A 52 -1.21 -28.67 22.37
N LYS A 53 -1.98 -29.76 22.27
CA LYS A 53 -2.19 -30.66 23.41
C LYS A 53 -2.28 -29.81 24.69
N ASP A 54 -3.45 -29.46 25.20
CA ASP A 54 -4.42 -30.41 25.74
C ASP A 54 -5.84 -29.81 25.84
N GLU A 55 -6.83 -30.66 25.56
CA GLU A 55 -8.15 -30.74 26.21
C GLU A 55 -9.24 -29.63 26.03
N PRO A 56 -10.53 -30.04 26.08
CA PRO A 56 -11.65 -29.24 25.60
C PRO A 56 -11.98 -28.06 26.52
N GLU A 57 -12.35 -26.91 25.97
CA GLU A 57 -13.13 -25.92 26.72
C GLU A 57 -14.48 -26.57 27.06
N PRO A 58 -14.78 -26.87 28.33
CA PRO A 58 -16.12 -27.25 28.70
C PRO A 58 -16.98 -26.01 28.49
N GLY A 59 -18.11 -26.19 27.81
CA GLY A 59 -19.23 -25.28 28.02
C GLY A 59 -19.49 -25.24 29.52
N ASP A 60 -19.13 -24.10 30.13
CA ASP A 60 -19.56 -23.71 31.46
C ASP A 60 -21.10 -23.64 31.42
N ASP A 61 -21.72 -24.77 31.72
CA ASP A 61 -23.08 -24.83 32.25
C ASP A 61 -23.01 -24.27 33.69
N PHE A 62 -23.17 -22.96 33.88
CA PHE A 62 -23.74 -22.31 35.09
C PHE A 62 -24.17 -20.86 34.82
#